data_AF-A0A383AAY8-F1
#
_entry.id   AF-A0A383AAY8-F1
#
_cell.length_a   1.000
_cell.length_b   1.000
_cell.length_c   1.000
_cell.angle_alpha   90.00
_cell.angle_beta   90.00
_cell.angle_gamma   90.00
#
_symmetry.space_group_name_H-M   'P 1'
#
loop_
_entity.id
_entity.type
_entity.pdbx_description
1 polymer ?
#
loop_
_entity_poly.entity_id
_entity_poly.type
_entity_poly.pdbx_seq_one_letter_code
_entity_poly.pdbx_strand_id
1 'polypeptide(L)'
;MDLKEMTPLVIYDNECYLCVQFAKFVNFLAKGRLRFVGHYTDFGKRIRESILDSNALEMFWFIDSNTAYGGRAALGPLFSAI
;
A
#
# COMPACT_ATOMS: atom_id res chain seq x y z
N MET A 1 -0.94 -2.70 -16.93
CA MET A 1 -1.73 -3.33 -15.85
C MET A 1 -2.72 -2.27 -15.39
N ASP A 2 -4.03 -2.52 -15.47
CA ASP A 2 -5.04 -1.54 -15.05
C ASP A 2 -5.19 -1.55 -13.52
N LEU A 3 -4.36 -0.74 -12.85
CA LEU A 3 -4.40 -0.59 -11.40
C LEU A 3 -5.73 -0.03 -10.88
N LYS A 4 -6.50 0.66 -11.73
CA LYS A 4 -7.84 1.17 -11.39
C LYS A 4 -8.81 0.08 -10.94
N GLU A 5 -8.65 -1.16 -11.42
CA GLU A 5 -9.47 -2.31 -11.00
C GLU A 5 -8.97 -2.96 -9.69
N MET A 6 -7.79 -2.55 -9.21
CA MET A 6 -7.09 -3.17 -8.10
C MET A 6 -6.98 -2.27 -6.86
N THR A 7 -7.28 -0.99 -7.01
CA THR A 7 -7.38 0.02 -5.94
C THR A 7 -8.77 0.00 -5.28
N PRO A 8 -8.89 0.33 -3.98
CA PRO A 8 -7.84 0.84 -3.10
C PRO A 8 -6.94 -0.28 -2.54
N LEU A 9 -5.62 -0.04 -2.54
CA LEU A 9 -4.63 -0.97 -2.01
C LEU A 9 -3.56 -0.28 -1.18
N VAL A 10 -2.98 -1.04 -0.25
CA VAL A 10 -1.83 -0.66 0.57
C VAL A 10 -0.65 -1.50 0.12
N ILE A 11 0.44 -0.85 -0.27
CA ILE A 11 1.73 -1.50 -0.45
C ILE A 11 2.60 -1.26 0.79
N TYR A 12 3.26 -2.29 1.26
CA TYR A 12 4.08 -2.21 2.47
C TYR A 12 5.30 -3.11 2.35
N ASP A 13 6.32 -2.83 3.16
CA ASP A 13 7.47 -3.71 3.30
C ASP A 13 7.06 -4.97 4.08
N ASN A 14 7.02 -6.12 3.40
CA ASN A 14 6.66 -7.41 3.99
C ASN A 14 7.84 -8.17 4.63
N GLU A 15 9.04 -7.60 4.61
CA GLU A 15 10.22 -8.10 5.32
C GLU A 15 10.50 -7.30 6.60
N CYS A 16 9.96 -6.08 6.71
CA CYS A 16 10.02 -5.28 7.94
C CYS A 16 8.93 -5.67 8.95
N TYR A 17 9.36 -6.09 10.16
CA TYR A 17 8.47 -6.48 11.24
C TYR A 17 7.45 -5.39 11.62
N LEU A 18 7.89 -4.14 11.76
CA LEU A 18 7.01 -3.02 12.12
C LEU A 18 5.99 -2.73 11.02
N CYS A 19 6.39 -2.80 9.75
CA CYS A 19 5.50 -2.61 8.61
C CYS A 19 4.44 -3.72 8.55
N VAL A 20 4.81 -4.97 8.82
CA VAL A 20 3.88 -6.10 8.90
C VAL A 20 2.87 -5.91 10.04
N GLN A 21 3.30 -5.46 11.22
CA GLN A 21 2.38 -5.18 12.33
C GLN A 21 1.41 -4.05 12.00
N PHE A 22 1.90 -2.97 11.40
CA PHE A 22 1.08 -1.88 10.91
C PHE A 22 0.05 -2.38 9.89
N ALA A 23 0.47 -3.15 8.88
CA ALA A 23 -0.42 -3.69 7.86
C ALA A 23 -1.51 -4.59 8.47
N LYS A 24 -1.17 -5.44 9.44
CA LYS A 24 -2.14 -6.28 10.17
C LYS A 24 -3.18 -5.44 10.92
N PHE A 25 -2.74 -4.39 11.60
CA PHE A 25 -3.61 -3.49 12.33
C PHE A 25 -4.58 -2.76 11.39
N VAL A 26 -4.07 -2.18 10.30
CA VAL A 26 -4.90 -1.49 9.30
C VAL A 26 -5.86 -2.48 8.63
N ASN A 27 -5.41 -3.69 8.30
CA ASN A 27 -6.28 -4.73 7.71
C ASN A 27 -7.43 -5.12 8.64
N PHE A 28 -7.16 -5.22 9.94
CA PHE A 28 -8.19 -5.46 10.95
C PHE A 28 -9.24 -4.33 10.97
N LEU A 29 -8.80 -3.07 10.92
CA LEU A 29 -9.71 -1.92 10.84
C LEU A 29 -10.50 -1.88 9.52
N ALA A 30 -9.84 -2.20 8.41
CA ALA A 30 -10.39 -2.19 7.07
C ALA A 30 -11.48 -3.26 6.84
N LYS A 31 -11.58 -4.29 7.69
CA LYS A 31 -12.55 -5.40 7.56
C LYS A 31 -12.56 -6.02 6.14
N GLY A 32 -11.39 -6.10 5.51
CA GLY A 32 -11.23 -6.66 4.15
C GLY A 32 -11.59 -5.71 3.00
N ARG A 33 -11.87 -4.43 3.26
CA ARG A 33 -12.14 -3.41 2.22
C ARG A 33 -10.92 -3.00 1.42
N LEU A 34 -9.72 -3.25 1.96
CA LEU A 34 -8.44 -2.87 1.36
C LEU A 34 -7.63 -4.11 1.00
N ARG A 35 -6.96 -4.06 -0.16
CA ARG A 35 -5.95 -5.06 -0.52
C ARG A 35 -4.59 -4.67 0.05
N PHE A 36 -3.88 -5.63 0.63
CA PHE A 36 -2.52 -5.44 1.15
C PHE A 36 -1.52 -6.20 0.30
N VAL A 37 -0.49 -5.52 -0.17
CA VAL A 37 0.52 -6.05 -1.09
C VAL A 37 1.91 -5.82 -0.51
N GLY A 38 2.70 -6.87 -0.40
CA GLY A 38 4.09 -6.77 0.01
C GLY A 38 5.00 -6.32 -1.14
N HIS A 39 5.94 -5.40 -0.89
CA HIS A 39 6.93 -4.94 -1.88
C HIS A 39 7.75 -6.06 -2.52
N TYR A 40 8.04 -7.13 -1.79
CA TYR A 40 8.90 -8.23 -2.24
C TYR A 40 8.12 -9.35 -2.94
N THR A 41 6.80 -9.22 -3.06
CA THR A 41 5.99 -10.09 -3.92
C THR A 41 6.15 -9.71 -5.40
N ASP A 42 5.92 -10.65 -6.32
CA ASP A 42 5.99 -10.35 -7.76
C ASP A 42 5.02 -9.22 -8.16
N PHE A 43 3.86 -9.16 -7.51
CA PHE A 43 2.89 -8.09 -7.72
C PHE A 43 3.40 -6.75 -7.18
N GLY A 44 3.96 -6.72 -5.96
CA GLY A 44 4.52 -5.51 -5.36
C GLY A 44 5.72 -4.96 -6.12
N LYS A 45 6.59 -5.82 -6.67
CA LYS A 45 7.71 -5.41 -7.54
C LYS A 45 7.21 -4.70 -8.80
N ARG A 46 6.17 -5.24 -9.45
CA ARG A 46 5.54 -4.60 -10.62
C ARG A 46 4.93 -3.25 -10.29
N ILE A 47 4.26 -3.10 -9.14
CA ILE A 47 3.71 -1.80 -8.70
C ILE A 47 4.84 -0.80 -8.46
N ARG A 48 5.91 -1.24 -7.78
CA ARG A 48 7.08 -0.42 -7.52
C ARG A 48 7.69 0.10 -8.83
N GLU A 49 7.96 -0.78 -9.78
CA GLU A 49 8.59 -0.42 -11.06
C GLU A 49 7.70 0.45 -11.96
N SER A 50 6.37 0.43 -11.77
CA SER A 50 5.43 1.15 -12.64
C SER A 50 4.96 2.50 -12.11
N ILE A 51 4.89 2.69 -10.78
CA ILE A 51 4.25 3.87 -10.18
C ILE A 51 5.15 4.54 -9.14
N LEU A 52 6.01 3.77 -8.45
CA LEU A 52 6.75 4.29 -7.30
C LEU A 52 8.18 4.61 -7.70
N ASP A 53 8.64 5.79 -7.29
CA ASP A 53 10.02 6.23 -7.52
C ASP A 53 11.01 5.41 -6.66
N SER A 54 12.30 5.61 -6.87
CA SER A 54 13.43 5.05 -6.13
C SER A 54 13.28 5.05 -4.60
N ASN A 55 12.49 5.96 -4.02
CA ASN A 55 12.17 6.02 -2.58
C ASN A 55 11.00 5.10 -2.15
N ALA A 56 10.49 4.24 -3.02
CA ALA A 56 9.33 3.39 -2.78
C ALA A 56 9.45 2.53 -1.52
N LEU A 57 10.66 2.05 -1.21
CA LEU A 57 10.92 1.09 -0.14
C LEU A 57 11.03 1.73 1.25
N GLU A 58 11.18 3.06 1.32
CA GLU A 58 11.39 3.74 2.60
C GLU A 58 10.10 3.88 3.42
N MET A 59 8.94 3.73 2.79
CA MET A 59 7.64 3.96 3.42
C MET A 59 6.56 3.07 2.82
N PHE A 60 5.46 2.88 3.56
CA PHE A 60 4.26 2.28 3.00
C PHE A 60 3.56 3.26 2.05
N TRP A 61 2.76 2.75 1.12
CA TRP A 61 1.93 3.57 0.25
C TRP A 61 0.48 3.13 0.27
N PHE A 62 -0.42 4.10 0.20
CA PHE A 62 -1.83 3.90 -0.09
C PHE A 62 -2.10 4.36 -1.52
N ILE A 63 -2.68 3.50 -2.35
CA ILE A 63 -2.96 3.80 -3.75
C ILE A 63 -4.47 3.72 -3.95
N ASP A 64 -5.07 4.82 -4.40
CA ASP A 64 -6.45 4.90 -4.83
C ASP A 64 -6.55 5.02 -6.36
N SER A 65 -7.76 5.22 -6.89
CA SER A 65 -8.00 5.31 -8.34
C SER A 65 -7.36 6.53 -9.02
N ASN A 66 -6.88 7.51 -8.24
CA ASN A 66 -6.40 8.80 -8.71
C ASN A 66 -4.90 9.00 -8.46
N THR A 67 -4.37 8.55 -7.33
CA THR A 67 -2.98 8.83 -6.91
C THR A 67 -2.42 7.81 -5.91
N ALA A 68 -1.10 7.87 -5.72
CA ALA A 68 -0.36 7.11 -4.73
C ALA A 68 0.16 8.04 -3.63
N TYR A 69 -0.30 7.82 -2.41
CA TYR A 69 0.13 8.57 -1.22
C TYR A 69 1.19 7.77 -0.46
N GLY A 70 2.32 8.41 -0.13
CA GLY A 70 3.42 7.78 0.62
C GLY A 70 3.47 8.20 2.08
N GLY A 71 3.80 7.26 2.95
CA GLY A 71 4.13 7.52 4.36
C GLY A 71 3.03 8.26 5.13
N ARG A 72 3.37 9.38 5.76
CA ARG A 72 2.40 10.13 6.60
C ARG A 72 1.26 10.74 5.79
N ALA A 73 1.51 11.15 4.54
CA ALA A 73 0.49 11.71 3.65
C ALA A 73 -0.59 10.66 3.30
N ALA A 74 -0.24 9.37 3.40
CA ALA A 74 -1.16 8.27 3.15
C ALA A 74 -2.15 8.02 4.29
N LEU A 75 -1.88 8.46 5.53
CA LEU A 75 -2.72 8.13 6.69
C LEU A 75 -4.14 8.68 6.56
N GLY A 76 -4.29 9.96 6.19
CA GLY A 76 -5.61 10.59 6.03
C GLY A 76 -6.48 9.90 4.97
N PRO A 77 -5.98 9.73 3.73
CA PRO A 77 -6.66 8.97 2.69
C PRO A 77 -6.95 7.51 3.08
N LEU A 78 -5.98 6.82 3.68
CA LEU A 78 -6.11 5.44 4.13
C LEU A 78 -7.28 5.26 5.09
N PHE A 79 -7.35 6.07 6.15
CA PHE A 79 -8.42 5.97 7.14
C PHE A 79 -9.77 6.48 6.61
N SER A 80 -9.77 7.33 5.58
CA SER A 80 -10.99 7.73 4.88
C SER A 80 -11.54 6.62 3.98
N ALA A 81 -10.70 5.67 3.57
CA ALA A 81 -11.04 4.52 2.73
C ALA A 81 -11.42 3.26 3.53
N ILE A 82 -11.28 3.29 4.86
CA ILE A 82 -11.59 2.19 5.80
C ILE A 82 -13.00 2.35 6.33
#